data_AF-A0A963K0K1-F1
#
_entry.id   AF-A0A963K0K1-F1
#
_cell.length_a   1.000
_cell.length_b   1.000
_cell.length_c   1.000
_cell.angle_alpha   90.00
_cell.angle_beta   90.00
_cell.angle_gamma   90.00
#
_symmetry.space_group_name_H-M   'P 1'
#
loop_
_entity.id
_entity.type
_entity.pdbx_description
1 polymer ?
#
loop_
_entity_poly.entity_id
_entity_poly.type
_entity_poly.pdbx_seq_one_letter_code
_entity_poly.pdbx_strand_id
1 'polypeptide(L)'
;MESWRAQPAVFWAFVLPGALWLLCFFIAPLALIWLLAFGERAGPVEIDITWTLANYAGVFDPVYIGLFGRSLWVATVATVLALVIGLPVALAISFAPARLKPLILLLIILPFWTNILIRTYAMIAVLRTKGFVNFG
;
A
#
# COMPACT_ATOMS: atom_id res chain seq x y z
N MET A 1 -6.97 31.41 -18.73
CA MET A 1 -7.26 30.04 -18.25
C MET A 1 -7.42 30.02 -16.71
N GLU A 2 -8.24 30.92 -16.14
CA GLU A 2 -8.42 31.04 -14.66
C GLU A 2 -9.91 31.03 -14.24
N SER A 3 -10.80 30.37 -15.00
CA SER A 3 -12.24 30.39 -14.73
C SER A 3 -12.71 29.46 -13.60
N TRP A 4 -11.89 28.51 -13.14
CA TRP A 4 -12.29 27.54 -12.11
C TRP A 4 -12.33 28.13 -10.69
N ARG A 5 -11.53 29.18 -10.41
CA ARG A 5 -11.57 29.91 -9.13
C ARG A 5 -12.72 30.92 -9.05
N ALA A 6 -13.25 31.35 -10.19
CA ALA A 6 -14.30 32.35 -10.26
C ALA A 6 -15.71 31.81 -9.93
N GLN A 7 -15.92 30.48 -9.99
CA GLN A 7 -17.21 29.84 -9.74
C GLN A 7 -17.06 28.54 -8.94
N PRO A 8 -16.75 28.61 -7.63
CA PRO A 8 -16.54 27.43 -6.78
C PRO A 8 -17.74 26.49 -6.75
N ALA A 9 -18.96 27.01 -6.94
CA ALA A 9 -20.19 26.22 -6.96
C ALA A 9 -20.24 25.21 -8.12
N VAL A 10 -19.78 25.59 -9.32
CA VAL A 10 -19.76 24.69 -10.50
C VAL A 10 -18.69 23.60 -10.32
N PHE A 11 -17.51 23.97 -9.80
CA PHE A 11 -16.46 23.00 -9.49
C PHE A 11 -16.94 21.94 -8.50
N TRP A 12 -17.54 22.36 -7.39
CA TRP A 12 -18.07 21.43 -6.39
C TRP A 12 -19.22 20.59 -6.94
N ALA A 13 -20.12 21.14 -7.76
CA ALA A 13 -21.23 20.38 -8.36
C ALA A 13 -20.75 19.21 -9.24
N PHE A 14 -19.62 19.35 -9.94
CA PHE A 14 -19.04 18.27 -10.76
C PHE A 14 -18.21 17.27 -9.95
N VAL A 15 -17.49 17.74 -8.93
CA VAL A 15 -16.59 16.88 -8.13
C VAL A 15 -17.33 16.13 -7.02
N LEU A 16 -18.34 16.75 -6.39
CA LEU A 16 -19.07 16.19 -5.24
C LEU A 16 -19.68 14.82 -5.53
N PRO A 17 -20.42 14.59 -6.63
CA PRO A 17 -21.10 13.32 -6.82
C PRO A 17 -20.12 12.14 -6.90
N GLY A 18 -19.04 12.29 -7.65
CA GLY A 18 -18.00 11.26 -7.78
C GLY A 18 -17.20 11.07 -6.49
N ALA A 19 -16.81 12.16 -5.83
CA ALA A 19 -16.07 12.09 -4.57
C ALA A 19 -16.92 11.47 -3.45
N LEU A 20 -18.20 11.86 -3.33
CA LEU A 20 -19.14 11.29 -2.36
C LEU A 20 -19.36 9.80 -2.60
N TRP A 21 -19.52 9.39 -3.86
CA TRP A 21 -19.66 7.98 -4.21
C TRP A 21 -18.45 7.16 -3.77
N LEU A 22 -17.23 7.62 -4.12
CA LEU A 22 -15.99 6.94 -3.73
C LEU A 22 -15.80 6.90 -2.22
N LEU A 23 -16.06 8.01 -1.53
CA LEU A 23 -15.95 8.09 -0.07
C LEU A 23 -16.96 7.18 0.61
N CYS A 24 -18.20 7.15 0.15
CA CYS A 24 -19.24 6.29 0.72
C CYS A 24 -18.85 4.81 0.62
N PHE A 25 -18.43 4.36 -0.56
CA PHE A 25 -18.03 2.97 -0.77
C PHE A 25 -16.71 2.60 -0.08
N PHE A 26 -15.83 3.56 0.19
CA PHE A 26 -14.63 3.34 0.97
C PHE A 26 -14.91 3.29 2.48
N ILE A 27 -15.74 4.21 2.98
CA ILE A 27 -16.07 4.34 4.40
C ILE A 27 -17.00 3.20 4.84
N ALA A 28 -17.94 2.76 4.03
CA ALA A 28 -18.89 1.69 4.39
C ALA A 28 -18.23 0.40 4.90
N PRO A 29 -17.28 -0.24 4.20
CA PRO A 29 -16.60 -1.44 4.70
C PRO A 29 -15.66 -1.12 5.88
N LEU A 30 -15.06 0.07 5.92
CA LEU A 30 -14.21 0.49 7.04
C LEU A 30 -15.02 0.64 8.32
N ALA A 31 -16.21 1.25 8.22
CA ALA A 31 -17.17 1.39 9.31
C ALA A 31 -17.69 0.03 9.77
N LEU A 32 -17.95 -0.90 8.84
CA LEU A 32 -18.32 -2.28 9.18
C LEU A 32 -17.21 -2.96 10.00
N ILE A 33 -15.95 -2.91 9.54
CA ILE A 33 -14.82 -3.49 10.28
C ILE A 33 -14.65 -2.82 11.64
N TRP A 34 -14.83 -1.49 11.70
CA TRP A 34 -14.75 -0.74 12.94
C TRP A 34 -15.84 -1.14 13.94
N LEU A 35 -17.08 -1.34 13.50
CA LEU A 35 -18.17 -1.84 14.34
C LEU A 35 -17.90 -3.27 14.83
N LEU A 36 -17.44 -4.15 13.93
CA LEU A 36 -17.09 -5.52 14.27
C LEU A 36 -15.92 -5.62 15.27
N ALA A 37 -15.04 -4.61 15.32
CA ALA A 37 -13.96 -4.56 16.31
C ALA A 37 -14.48 -4.44 17.75
N PHE A 38 -15.72 -4.00 17.98
CA PHE A 38 -16.37 -3.97 19.29
C PHE A 38 -17.23 -5.21 19.59
N GLY A 39 -17.33 -6.15 18.65
CA GLY A 39 -18.07 -7.39 18.81
C GLY A 39 -17.20 -8.53 19.33
N GLU A 40 -17.78 -9.48 20.05
CA GLU A 40 -17.09 -10.68 20.52
C GLU A 40 -17.39 -11.87 19.61
N ARG A 41 -16.41 -12.77 19.44
CA ARG A 41 -16.59 -13.98 18.64
C ARG A 41 -17.46 -14.97 19.41
N ALA A 42 -18.72 -15.11 19.00
CA ALA A 42 -19.67 -16.07 19.57
C ALA A 42 -19.58 -17.46 18.90
N GLY A 43 -18.99 -17.55 17.70
CA GLY A 43 -18.78 -18.80 16.97
C GLY A 43 -17.68 -18.74 15.91
N PRO A 44 -17.58 -19.75 15.01
CA PRO A 44 -16.58 -19.77 13.94
C PRO A 44 -16.72 -18.63 12.92
N VAL A 45 -17.94 -18.12 12.74
CA VAL A 45 -18.28 -17.02 11.81
C VAL A 45 -19.14 -15.94 12.48
N GLU A 46 -19.82 -16.26 13.58
CA GLU A 46 -20.71 -15.33 14.28
C GLU A 46 -19.94 -14.39 15.22
N ILE A 47 -20.28 -13.10 15.12
CA ILE A 47 -19.76 -12.02 15.96
C ILE A 47 -20.97 -11.34 16.60
N ASP A 48 -21.09 -11.46 17.92
CA ASP A 48 -22.12 -10.77 18.69
C ASP A 48 -21.66 -9.36 19.02
N ILE A 49 -22.53 -8.37 18.79
CA ILE A 49 -22.21 -6.95 19.04
C ILE A 49 -22.42 -6.65 20.53
N THR A 50 -21.44 -7.03 21.34
CA THR A 50 -21.46 -6.89 22.80
C THR A 50 -20.88 -5.52 23.27
N TRP A 51 -20.45 -4.67 22.33
CA TRP A 51 -19.86 -3.33 22.57
C TRP A 51 -18.68 -3.35 23.55
N THR A 52 -17.72 -4.26 23.35
CA THR A 52 -16.59 -4.46 24.28
C THR A 52 -15.28 -3.92 23.70
N LEU A 53 -14.34 -3.56 24.58
CA LEU A 53 -12.98 -3.14 24.20
C LEU A 53 -11.97 -4.30 24.29
N ALA A 54 -12.42 -5.53 24.51
CA ALA A 54 -11.55 -6.68 24.72
C ALA A 54 -10.63 -6.94 23.52
N ASN A 55 -11.14 -6.77 22.30
CA ASN A 55 -10.34 -6.92 21.07
C ASN A 55 -9.21 -5.89 20.97
N TYR A 56 -9.43 -4.67 21.46
CA TYR A 56 -8.40 -3.64 21.50
C TYR A 56 -7.33 -3.95 22.54
N ALA A 57 -7.70 -4.55 23.69
CA ALA A 57 -6.73 -5.03 24.67
C ALA A 57 -5.83 -6.13 24.09
N GLY A 58 -6.37 -6.97 23.19
CA GLY A 58 -5.61 -7.99 22.46
C GLY A 58 -4.46 -7.43 21.63
N VAL A 59 -4.51 -6.17 21.18
CA VAL A 59 -3.41 -5.53 20.42
C VAL A 59 -2.12 -5.44 21.22
N PHE A 60 -2.20 -5.41 22.55
CA PHE A 60 -1.04 -5.36 23.44
C PHE A 60 -0.41 -6.73 23.71
N ASP A 61 -0.94 -7.81 23.14
CA ASP A 61 -0.29 -9.12 23.23
C ASP A 61 1.11 -9.05 22.57
N PRO A 62 2.16 -9.58 23.23
CA PRO A 62 3.51 -9.66 22.69
C PRO A 62 3.60 -10.20 21.25
N VAL A 63 2.69 -11.09 20.84
CA VAL A 63 2.66 -11.62 19.47
C VAL A 63 2.33 -10.53 18.46
N TYR A 64 1.29 -9.72 18.71
CA TYR A 64 0.91 -8.63 17.81
C TYR A 64 1.94 -7.52 17.82
N ILE A 65 2.45 -7.13 18.99
CA ILE A 65 3.53 -6.14 19.11
C ILE A 65 4.77 -6.59 18.31
N GLY A 66 5.15 -7.86 18.42
CA GLY A 66 6.24 -8.44 17.66
C GLY A 66 6.00 -8.39 16.14
N LEU A 67 4.77 -8.65 15.69
CA LEU A 67 4.39 -8.56 14.28
C LEU A 67 4.45 -7.12 13.75
N PHE A 68 3.97 -6.14 14.54
CA PHE A 68 4.06 -4.72 14.22
C PHE A 68 5.52 -4.28 14.13
N GLY A 69 6.35 -4.66 15.10
CA GLY A 69 7.78 -4.35 15.10
C GLY A 69 8.51 -4.92 13.89
N ARG A 70 8.23 -6.17 13.51
CA ARG A 70 8.78 -6.79 12.29
C ARG A 70 8.35 -6.06 11.03
N SER A 71 7.06 -5.73 10.91
CA SER A 71 6.52 -5.00 9.76
C SER A 71 7.16 -3.62 9.63
N LEU A 72 7.29 -2.91 10.76
CA LEU A 72 7.93 -1.61 10.82
C LEU A 72 9.41 -1.70 10.43
N TRP A 73 10.14 -2.68 10.98
CA TRP A 73 11.54 -2.92 10.63
C TRP A 73 11.73 -3.16 9.13
N VAL A 74 10.93 -4.07 8.54
CA VAL A 74 11.00 -4.37 7.10
C VAL A 74 10.67 -3.14 6.27
N ALA A 75 9.63 -2.38 6.63
CA ALA A 75 9.25 -1.16 5.93
C ALA A 75 10.35 -0.11 6.01
N THR A 76 10.93 0.14 7.19
CA THR A 76 12.01 1.10 7.38
C THR A 76 13.26 0.72 6.58
N VAL A 77 13.69 -0.55 6.66
CA VAL A 77 14.83 -1.03 5.88
C VAL A 77 14.57 -0.88 4.38
N ALA A 78 13.38 -1.27 3.91
CA ALA A 78 13.00 -1.12 2.51
C ALA A 78 12.99 0.35 2.06
N THR A 79 12.46 1.27 2.87
CA THR A 79 12.47 2.72 2.57
C THR A 79 13.89 3.27 2.52
N VAL A 80 14.75 2.92 3.48
CA VAL A 80 16.15 3.38 3.50
C VAL A 80 16.89 2.88 2.26
N LEU A 81 16.76 1.59 1.93
CA LEU A 81 17.36 1.03 0.71
C LEU A 81 16.81 1.68 -0.56
N ALA A 82 15.50 1.93 -0.61
CA ALA A 82 14.87 2.63 -1.74
C ALA A 82 15.38 4.07 -1.88
N LEU A 83 15.65 4.78 -0.78
CA LEU A 83 16.27 6.11 -0.85
C LEU A 83 17.72 6.02 -1.31
N VAL A 84 18.52 5.14 -0.70
CA VAL A 84 19.95 4.96 -1.02
C VAL A 84 20.16 4.58 -2.48
N ILE A 85 19.29 3.74 -3.05
CA ILE A 85 19.40 3.28 -4.45
C ILE A 85 18.63 4.22 -5.40
N GLY A 86 17.46 4.70 -4.99
CA GLY A 86 16.58 5.50 -5.84
C GLY A 86 17.08 6.93 -6.07
N LEU A 87 17.66 7.57 -5.06
CA LEU A 87 18.25 8.92 -5.20
C LEU A 87 19.37 9.00 -6.25
N PRO A 88 20.41 8.12 -6.23
CA PRO A 88 21.46 8.19 -7.24
C PRO A 88 20.92 7.87 -8.64
N VAL A 89 19.95 6.96 -8.77
CA VAL A 89 19.29 6.68 -10.05
C VAL A 89 18.51 7.90 -10.56
N ALA A 90 17.75 8.56 -9.69
CA ALA A 90 17.01 9.77 -10.05
C ALA A 90 17.93 10.93 -10.46
N LEU A 91 19.06 11.09 -9.77
CA LEU A 91 20.11 12.05 -10.14
C LEU A 91 20.77 11.68 -11.47
N ALA A 92 21.09 10.40 -11.70
CA ALA A 92 21.64 9.97 -12.98
C ALA A 92 20.70 10.28 -14.16
N ILE A 93 19.38 10.15 -13.96
CA ILE A 93 18.37 10.49 -14.97
C ILE A 93 18.30 12.01 -15.23
N SER A 94 18.46 12.83 -14.19
CA SER A 94 18.39 14.29 -14.36
C SER A 94 19.52 14.81 -15.28
N PHE A 95 20.73 14.23 -15.14
CA PHE A 95 21.90 14.54 -15.95
C PHE A 95 21.99 13.76 -17.28
N ALA A 96 21.12 12.78 -17.54
CA ALA A 96 21.15 11.98 -18.76
C ALA A 96 20.78 12.78 -20.03
N PRO A 97 21.25 12.38 -21.23
CA PRO A 97 20.86 12.98 -22.50
C PRO A 97 19.34 12.90 -22.75
N ALA A 98 18.74 13.93 -23.34
CA ALA A 98 17.29 14.02 -23.57
C ALA A 98 16.71 12.82 -24.35
N ARG A 99 17.50 12.18 -25.21
CA ARG A 99 17.09 10.99 -25.99
C ARG A 99 16.96 9.73 -25.15
N LEU A 100 17.75 9.58 -24.07
CA LEU A 100 17.78 8.37 -23.23
C LEU A 100 16.82 8.46 -22.03
N LYS A 101 16.46 9.66 -21.59
CA LYS A 101 15.50 9.87 -20.49
C LYS A 101 14.21 9.04 -20.60
N PRO A 102 13.46 9.07 -21.73
CA PRO A 102 12.23 8.29 -21.84
C PRO A 102 12.47 6.77 -21.78
N LEU A 103 13.60 6.28 -22.33
CA LEU A 103 13.97 4.86 -22.25
C LEU A 103 14.26 4.42 -20.81
N ILE A 104 15.04 5.21 -20.06
CA ILE A 104 15.41 4.88 -18.67
C ILE A 104 14.15 4.90 -17.78
N LEU A 105 13.27 5.89 -17.96
CA LEU A 105 11.99 5.95 -17.24
C LEU A 105 11.10 4.74 -17.55
N LEU A 106 11.02 4.34 -18.83
CA LEU A 106 10.27 3.15 -19.23
C LEU A 106 10.79 1.89 -18.51
N LEU A 107 12.11 1.68 -18.46
CA LEU A 107 12.71 0.52 -17.78
C LEU A 107 12.39 0.48 -16.29
N ILE A 108 12.30 1.64 -15.63
CA ILE A 108 11.97 1.73 -14.19
C ILE A 108 10.48 1.47 -13.93
N ILE A 109 9.60 1.92 -14.84
CA ILE A 109 8.15 1.74 -14.70
C ILE A 109 7.72 0.32 -15.10
N LEU A 110 8.44 -0.34 -16.01
CA LEU A 110 8.14 -1.69 -16.48
C LEU A 110 7.84 -2.70 -15.36
N PRO A 111 8.66 -2.84 -14.28
CA PRO A 111 8.34 -3.77 -13.19
C PRO A 111 7.06 -3.39 -12.42
N PHE A 112 6.65 -2.12 -12.42
CA PHE A 112 5.40 -1.70 -11.80
C PHE A 112 4.16 -2.14 -12.59
N TRP A 113 4.28 -2.31 -13.91
CA TRP A 113 3.20 -2.83 -14.76
C TRP A 113 3.04 -4.35 -14.67
N THR A 114 3.95 -5.05 -14.00
CA THR A 114 3.84 -6.50 -13.80
C THR A 114 2.94 -6.86 -12.62
N ASN A 115 2.18 -7.94 -12.75
CA ASN A 115 1.33 -8.44 -11.66
C ASN A 115 2.18 -8.84 -10.45
N ILE A 116 1.78 -8.41 -9.25
CA ILE A 116 2.46 -8.71 -7.99
C ILE A 116 2.68 -10.21 -7.75
N LEU A 117 1.77 -11.06 -8.23
CA LEU A 117 1.89 -12.52 -8.17
C LEU A 117 3.08 -13.01 -8.98
N ILE A 118 3.22 -12.55 -10.22
CA ILE A 118 4.33 -12.92 -11.10
C ILE A 118 5.65 -12.47 -10.46
N ARG A 119 5.71 -11.24 -9.96
CA ARG A 119 6.90 -10.70 -9.28
C ARG A 119 7.28 -11.52 -8.04
N THR A 120 6.29 -11.90 -7.24
CA THR A 120 6.50 -12.72 -6.04
C THR A 120 7.00 -14.12 -6.40
N TYR A 121 6.38 -14.80 -7.37
CA TYR A 121 6.82 -16.12 -7.81
C TYR A 121 8.20 -16.11 -8.47
N ALA A 122 8.53 -15.08 -9.25
CA ALA A 122 9.85 -14.92 -9.83
C ALA A 122 10.93 -14.77 -8.74
N MET A 123 10.68 -13.94 -7.73
CA MET A 123 11.59 -13.79 -6.58
C MET A 123 11.75 -15.11 -5.82
N ILE A 124 10.66 -15.84 -5.57
CA ILE A 124 10.71 -17.16 -4.94
C ILE A 124 11.53 -18.13 -5.78
N ALA A 125 11.33 -18.18 -7.10
CA ALA A 125 12.07 -19.08 -7.98
C ALA A 125 13.58 -18.79 -7.99
N VAL A 126 13.96 -17.51 -7.93
CA VAL A 126 15.37 -17.09 -7.91
C VAL A 126 16.04 -17.35 -6.55
N LEU A 127 15.32 -17.12 -5.45
CA LEU A 127 15.84 -17.18 -4.07
C LEU A 127 15.59 -18.52 -3.34
N ARG A 128 14.84 -19.45 -3.95
CA ARG A 128 14.58 -20.78 -3.38
C ARG A 128 15.89 -21.57 -3.25
N THR A 129 15.88 -22.59 -2.40
CA THR A 129 17.00 -23.49 -2.11
C THR A 129 17.75 -23.99 -3.34
N LYS A 130 17.05 -24.37 -4.43
CA LYS A 130 17.66 -24.71 -5.74
C LYS A 130 17.44 -23.65 -6.82
N GLY A 131 17.44 -22.39 -6.43
CA GLY A 131 17.20 -21.26 -7.32
C GLY A 131 18.43 -20.89 -8.14
N PHE A 132 18.25 -20.07 -9.17
CA PHE A 132 19.34 -19.60 -10.04
C PHE A 132 20.48 -18.88 -9.29
N VAL A 133 20.20 -18.33 -8.10
CA VAL A 133 21.21 -17.64 -7.29
C VAL A 133 21.74 -18.54 -6.17
N ASN A 134 21.00 -19.57 -5.77
CA ASN A 134 21.40 -20.53 -4.73
C ASN A 134 21.64 -21.90 -5.35
N PHE A 135 22.85 -22.11 -5.88
CA PHE A 135 23.28 -23.39 -6.42
C PHE A 135 23.58 -24.38 -5.29
N GLY A 136 22.53 -24.98 -4.70
CA GLY A 136 22.59 -26.00 -3.64
C GLY A 136 21.30 -26.82 -3.48
#